data_AF-A0A2V8C727-F1
#
_entry.id   AF-A0A2V8C727-F1
#
_cell.length_a   1.000
_cell.length_b   1.000
_cell.length_c   1.000
_cell.angle_alpha   90.00
_cell.angle_beta   90.00
_cell.angle_gamma   90.00
#
_symmetry.space_group_name_H-M   'P 1'
#
loop_
_entity.id
_entity.type
_entity.pdbx_description
1 polymer ?
#
loop_
_entity_poly.entity_id
_entity_poly.type
_entity_poly.pdbx_seq_one_letter_code
_entity_poly.pdbx_strand_id
1 'polypeptide(L)'
;MRRILWTAAAIALAAVTVSAHANSVSYAEFSVDRGTIRAIVRLPLDDVDLLLRLDRDLDGRVSDAELAAAQAAIRAYFAKHLHVAVDGVGVAGTLDRIAAWR
;
A
#
# COMPACT_ATOMS: atom_id res chain seq x y z
N MET A 1 -1.72 7.68 52.64
CA MET A 1 -2.64 6.87 51.80
C MET A 1 -3.34 7.70 50.72
N ARG A 2 -3.93 8.87 51.05
CA ARG A 2 -4.64 9.71 50.07
C ARG A 2 -3.80 10.15 48.87
N ARG A 3 -2.50 10.47 49.04
CA ARG A 3 -1.60 10.93 47.95
C ARG A 3 -1.24 9.86 46.91
N ILE A 4 -1.26 8.57 47.28
CA ILE A 4 -0.93 7.46 46.38
C ILE A 4 -2.09 7.17 45.42
N LEU A 5 -3.32 7.46 45.85
CA LEU A 5 -4.52 7.34 45.02
C LEU A 5 -4.56 8.37 43.87
N TRP A 6 -3.97 9.56 44.05
CA TRP A 6 -3.95 10.58 43.00
C TRP A 6 -2.93 10.28 41.89
N THR A 7 -1.79 9.67 42.21
CA THR A 7 -0.80 9.24 41.21
C THR A 7 -1.30 8.09 40.34
N ALA A 8 -2.04 7.13 40.92
CA ALA A 8 -2.64 6.05 40.14
C ALA A 8 -3.72 6.56 39.16
N ALA A 9 -4.53 7.55 39.59
CA ALA A 9 -5.53 8.18 38.72
C ALA A 9 -4.88 8.98 37.57
N ALA A 10 -3.73 9.61 37.79
CA ALA A 10 -3.02 10.36 36.76
C ALA A 10 -2.40 9.46 35.66
N ILE A 11 -1.93 8.26 36.01
CA ILE A 11 -1.39 7.29 35.03
C ILE A 11 -2.51 6.68 34.18
N ALA A 12 -3.69 6.46 34.77
CA ALA A 12 -4.85 5.93 34.05
C ALA A 12 -5.42 6.91 32.99
N LEU A 13 -5.31 8.23 33.20
CA LEU A 13 -5.72 9.24 32.21
C LEU A 13 -4.70 9.47 31.08
N ALA A 14 -3.45 9.04 31.25
CA ALA A 14 -2.40 9.16 30.24
C ALA A 14 -2.39 7.99 29.24
N ALA A 15 -3.22 6.96 29.44
CA ALA A 15 -3.47 5.90 28.47
C ALA A 15 -4.40 6.41 27.34
N VAL A 16 -4.07 7.56 26.76
CA VAL A 16 -4.56 7.90 25.43
C VAL A 16 -3.91 6.88 24.50
N THR A 17 -4.70 5.94 24.03
CA THR A 17 -4.31 5.10 22.91
C THR A 17 -4.05 6.03 21.73
N VAL A 18 -2.79 6.36 21.49
CA VAL A 18 -2.37 6.91 20.21
C VAL A 18 -2.61 5.79 19.22
N SER A 19 -3.78 5.84 18.59
CA SER A 19 -4.11 4.94 17.48
C SER A 19 -3.27 5.38 16.30
N ALA A 20 -2.08 4.79 16.16
CA ALA A 20 -1.36 4.83 14.89
C ALA A 20 -2.29 4.14 13.88
N HIS A 21 -2.77 4.89 12.89
CA HIS A 21 -3.63 4.33 11.87
C HIS A 21 -2.81 3.26 11.15
N ALA A 22 -3.31 2.02 11.11
CA ALA A 22 -2.57 0.93 10.51
C ALA A 22 -2.33 1.17 9.01
N ASN A 23 -1.18 0.69 8.57
CA ASN A 23 -0.53 0.93 7.29
C ASN A 23 -1.42 0.37 6.15
N SER A 24 -2.33 1.17 5.61
CA SER A 24 -3.10 0.84 4.40
C SER A 24 -3.43 2.10 3.60
N VAL A 25 -2.44 2.99 3.50
CA VAL A 25 -2.58 4.20 2.68
C VAL A 25 -2.05 3.84 1.30
N SER A 26 -2.95 3.40 0.42
CA SER A 26 -2.68 3.44 -1.00
C SER A 26 -2.29 4.87 -1.37
N TYR A 27 -1.13 5.05 -1.98
CA TYR A 27 -0.59 6.36 -2.33
C TYR A 27 -0.36 6.43 -3.83
N ALA A 28 -0.73 7.55 -4.44
CA ALA A 28 -0.45 7.79 -5.84
C ALA A 28 0.18 9.18 -6.01
N GLU A 29 1.28 9.23 -6.75
CA GLU A 29 1.93 10.47 -7.17
C GLU A 29 1.82 10.59 -8.68
N PHE A 30 1.45 11.78 -9.15
CA PHE A 30 1.32 12.07 -10.57
C PHE A 30 2.23 13.24 -10.91
N SER A 31 3.02 13.08 -11.98
CA SER A 31 3.82 14.14 -12.57
C SER A 31 3.42 14.30 -14.03
N VAL A 32 3.31 15.55 -14.48
CA VAL A 32 2.94 15.89 -15.85
C VAL A 32 4.09 16.69 -16.45
N ASP A 33 4.69 16.18 -17.52
CA ASP A 33 5.75 16.86 -18.27
C ASP A 33 5.57 16.62 -19.77
N ARG A 34 5.65 17.68 -20.57
CA ARG A 34 5.64 17.64 -22.06
C ARG A 34 4.59 16.68 -22.65
N GLY A 35 3.36 16.73 -22.14
CA GLY A 35 2.25 15.89 -22.64
C GLY A 35 2.30 14.42 -22.19
N THR A 36 3.19 14.07 -21.27
CA THR A 36 3.27 12.75 -20.65
C THR A 36 2.81 12.83 -19.19
N ILE A 37 1.98 11.88 -18.77
CA ILE A 37 1.60 11.68 -17.37
C ILE A 37 2.41 10.49 -16.85
N ARG A 38 3.19 10.70 -15.79
CA ARG A 38 3.84 9.62 -15.05
C ARG A 38 3.14 9.46 -13.71
N ALA A 39 2.61 8.28 -13.46
CA ALA A 39 2.01 7.90 -12.18
C ALA A 39 2.91 6.91 -11.45
N ILE A 40 3.10 7.11 -10.15
CA ILE A 40 3.68 6.13 -9.23
C ILE A 40 2.58 5.76 -8.25
N VAL A 41 2.11 4.52 -8.32
CA VAL A 41 1.10 3.98 -7.40
C VAL A 41 1.77 3.02 -6.43
N ARG A 42 1.56 3.24 -5.13
CA ARG A 42 2.03 2.40 -4.04
C ARG A 42 0.82 1.79 -3.34
N LEU A 43 0.86 0.48 -3.17
CA LEU A 43 -0.19 -0.30 -2.55
C LEU A 43 0.44 -1.14 -1.43
N PRO A 44 -0.30 -1.39 -0.33
CA PRO A 44 0.14 -2.33 0.69
C PRO A 44 0.35 -3.72 0.06
N LEU A 45 1.48 -4.35 0.36
CA LEU A 45 1.81 -5.66 -0.22
C LEU A 45 0.81 -6.73 0.24
N ASP A 46 0.35 -6.66 1.49
CA ASP A 46 -0.64 -7.57 2.06
C ASP A 46 -1.99 -7.51 1.31
N ASP A 47 -2.40 -6.31 0.85
CA ASP A 47 -3.63 -6.16 0.07
C ASP A 47 -3.49 -6.77 -1.34
N VAL A 48 -2.31 -6.60 -1.95
CA VAL A 48 -2.00 -7.20 -3.26
C VAL A 48 -1.88 -8.72 -3.14
N ASP A 49 -1.29 -9.21 -2.05
CA ASP A 49 -1.23 -10.63 -1.72
C ASP A 49 -2.63 -11.23 -1.56
N LEU A 50 -3.51 -10.60 -0.79
CA LEU A 50 -4.88 -11.10 -0.62
C LEU A 50 -5.62 -11.24 -1.96
N LEU A 51 -5.37 -10.32 -2.91
CA LEU A 51 -5.99 -10.33 -4.23
C LEU A 51 -5.38 -11.35 -5.19
N LEU A 52 -4.06 -11.52 -5.15
CA LEU A 52 -3.31 -12.27 -6.16
C LEU A 52 -2.71 -13.59 -5.64
N ARG A 53 -2.81 -13.83 -4.33
CA ARG A 53 -2.26 -14.98 -3.60
C ARG A 53 -0.77 -15.15 -3.90
N LEU A 54 0.00 -14.13 -3.53
CA LEU A 54 1.43 -14.03 -3.77
C LEU A 54 2.24 -14.91 -2.82
N ASP A 55 1.87 -14.95 -1.53
CA ASP A 55 2.41 -15.87 -0.53
C ASP A 55 1.97 -17.29 -0.88
N ARG A 56 2.89 -18.07 -1.48
CA ARG A 56 2.62 -19.41 -2.00
C ARG A 56 2.98 -20.49 -1.02
N ASP A 57 3.98 -20.26 -0.18
CA ASP A 57 4.38 -21.22 0.84
C ASP A 57 3.65 -21.02 2.17
N LEU A 58 2.83 -19.97 2.27
CA LEU A 58 1.93 -19.64 3.38
C LEU A 58 2.69 -19.35 4.68
N ASP A 59 3.88 -18.77 4.58
CA ASP A 59 4.70 -18.38 5.74
C ASP A 59 4.28 -17.03 6.35
N GLY A 60 3.31 -16.36 5.72
CA GLY A 60 2.76 -15.07 6.15
C GLY A 60 3.56 -13.87 5.64
N ARG A 61 4.50 -14.06 4.71
CA ARG A 61 5.27 -13.00 4.06
C ARG A 61 5.37 -13.27 2.56
N VAL A 62 5.49 -12.20 1.78
CA VAL A 62 5.81 -12.31 0.36
C VAL A 62 7.31 -12.08 0.18
N SER A 63 8.03 -13.13 -0.23
CA SER A 63 9.46 -13.05 -0.55
C SER A 63 9.71 -12.38 -1.92
N ASP A 64 10.95 -11.93 -2.16
CA ASP A 64 11.35 -11.41 -3.47
C ASP A 64 11.16 -12.46 -4.59
N ALA A 65 11.39 -13.73 -4.28
CA ALA A 65 11.27 -14.83 -5.24
C ALA A 65 9.80 -15.05 -5.65
N GLU A 66 8.87 -14.96 -4.70
CA GLU A 66 7.44 -15.02 -4.98
C GLU A 66 6.95 -13.81 -5.75
N LEU A 67 7.42 -12.61 -5.38
CA LEU A 67 7.10 -11.39 -6.11
C LEU A 67 7.61 -11.45 -7.57
N ALA A 68 8.82 -11.97 -7.78
CA ALA A 68 9.38 -12.18 -9.11
C ALA A 68 8.57 -13.23 -9.90
N ALA A 69 8.21 -14.34 -9.29
CA ALA A 69 7.39 -15.38 -9.92
C ALA A 69 5.99 -14.87 -10.31
N ALA A 70 5.42 -13.97 -9.52
CA ALA A 70 4.10 -13.39 -9.77
C ALA A 70 4.10 -12.16 -10.68
N GLN A 71 5.26 -11.71 -11.16
CA GLN A 71 5.39 -10.43 -11.86
C GLN A 71 4.47 -10.31 -13.09
N ALA A 72 4.29 -11.38 -13.86
CA ALA A 72 3.38 -11.40 -14.99
C ALA A 72 1.90 -11.25 -14.59
N ALA A 73 1.47 -11.94 -13.52
CA ALA A 73 0.11 -11.85 -13.00
C ALA A 73 -0.19 -10.46 -12.44
N ILE A 74 0.77 -9.88 -11.71
CA ILE A 74 0.68 -8.52 -11.19
C ILE A 74 0.54 -7.52 -12.34
N ARG A 75 1.37 -7.62 -13.39
CA ARG A 75 1.28 -6.77 -14.59
C ARG A 75 -0.10 -6.87 -15.25
N ALA A 76 -0.58 -8.09 -15.46
CA ALA A 76 -1.88 -8.32 -16.11
C ALA A 76 -3.04 -7.75 -15.29
N TYR A 77 -3.01 -7.92 -13.96
CA TYR A 77 -4.02 -7.35 -13.07
C TYR A 77 -4.05 -5.82 -13.17
N PHE A 78 -2.91 -5.15 -13.01
CA PHE A 78 -2.88 -3.69 -13.08
C PHE A 78 -3.18 -3.13 -14.46
N ALA A 79 -2.72 -3.77 -15.55
CA ALA A 79 -3.08 -3.35 -16.90
C ALA A 79 -4.59 -3.43 -17.16
N LYS A 80 -5.30 -4.35 -16.50
CA LYS A 80 -6.75 -4.48 -16.60
C LYS A 80 -7.51 -3.46 -15.76
N HIS A 81 -6.97 -3.06 -14.61
CA HIS A 81 -7.69 -2.29 -13.59
C HIS A 81 -7.26 -0.84 -13.44
N LEU A 82 -6.03 -0.48 -13.82
CA LEU A 82 -5.50 0.87 -13.73
C LEU A 82 -5.62 1.57 -15.07
N HIS A 83 -6.44 2.62 -15.13
CA HIS A 83 -6.68 3.42 -16.32
C HIS A 83 -6.46 4.90 -16.00
N VAL A 84 -5.90 5.64 -16.97
CA VAL A 84 -5.78 7.10 -16.89
C VAL A 84 -6.68 7.69 -17.96
N ALA A 85 -7.45 8.72 -17.60
CA ALA A 85 -8.29 9.46 -18.53
C ALA A 85 -8.10 10.97 -18.33
N VAL A 86 -8.20 11.71 -19.43
CA VAL A 86 -8.21 13.18 -19.46
C VAL A 86 -9.52 13.62 -20.07
N ASP A 87 -10.30 14.43 -19.35
CA ASP A 87 -11.63 14.88 -19.77
C ASP A 87 -12.56 13.72 -20.19
N GLY A 88 -12.44 12.57 -19.51
CA GLY A 88 -13.21 11.36 -19.80
C GLY A 88 -12.69 10.51 -20.96
N VAL A 89 -11.65 10.96 -21.67
CA VAL A 89 -11.00 10.21 -22.75
C VAL A 89 -9.83 9.39 -22.20
N GLY A 90 -9.87 8.07 -22.39
CA GLY A 90 -8.79 7.18 -21.98
C GLY A 90 -7.48 7.50 -22.68
N VAL A 91 -6.38 7.51 -21.93
CA VAL A 91 -5.03 7.74 -22.43
C VAL A 91 -4.28 6.42 -22.49
N ALA A 92 -3.65 6.14 -23.63
CA ALA A 92 -2.79 4.97 -23.76
C ALA A 92 -1.59 5.11 -22.82
N GLY A 93 -1.21 4.02 -22.15
CA GLY A 93 -0.11 4.01 -21.21
C GLY A 93 0.55 2.64 -21.11
N THR A 94 1.72 2.60 -20.48
CA THR A 94 2.47 1.38 -20.20
C THR A 94 2.75 1.27 -18.71
N LEU A 95 2.86 0.03 -18.23
CA LEU A 95 3.30 -0.25 -16.86
C LEU A 95 4.79 -0.61 -16.89
N ASP A 96 5.65 0.34 -16.54
CA ASP A 96 7.10 0.15 -16.69
C ASP A 96 7.67 -0.74 -15.57
N ARG A 97 7.55 -0.30 -14.31
CA ARG A 97 8.21 -0.91 -13.15
C ARG A 97 7.20 -1.38 -12.11
N ILE A 98 7.43 -2.59 -11.59
CA ILE A 98 6.79 -3.14 -10.39
C ILE A 98 7.89 -3.64 -9.47
N ALA A 99 7.83 -3.25 -8.19
CA ALA A 99 8.73 -3.69 -7.15
C ALA A 99 8.09 -3.46 -5.77
N ALA A 100 8.50 -4.26 -4.78
CA ALA A 100 8.22 -3.95 -3.38
C ALA A 100 8.96 -2.66 -2.97
N TRP A 101 8.30 -1.84 -2.16
CA TRP A 101 8.94 -0.68 -1.54
C TRP A 101 9.75 -1.14 -0.32
N ARG A 102 11.00 -0.68 -0.22
CA ARG A 102 11.91 -0.89 0.90
C ARG A 102 12.37 0.45 1.45
#